data_AF-A0A3D2Z2R3-F1
#
_entry.id   AF-A0A3D2Z2R3-F1
#
_cell.length_a   1.000
_cell.length_b   1.000
_cell.length_c   1.000
_cell.angle_alpha   90.00
_cell.angle_beta   90.00
_cell.angle_gamma   90.00
#
_symmetry.space_group_name_H-M   'P 1'
#
loop_
_entity.id
_entity.type
_entity.pdbx_description
1 polymer ?
#
loop_
_entity_poly.entity_id
_entity_poly.type
_entity_poly.pdbx_seq_one_letter_code
_entity_poly.pdbx_strand_id
1 'polypeptide(L)'
;MPIHFYVDPATNYSDPDARMAYGLHVVSPWGGTVFINLPEHLEYMPGTRGIARHHDERDIVWQIEGGGESAHYEAESLSEPGVFFRAEARAEGARVHFLFSIRNETRSRLACIRAMFCHDYGEM
;
A
#
# COMPACT_ATOMS: atom_id res chain seq x y z
N MET A 1 -0.22 -13.95 -20.11
CA MET A 1 0.59 -12.75 -19.86
C MET A 1 1.10 -12.82 -18.42
N PRO A 2 2.38 -12.60 -18.13
CA PRO A 2 2.87 -12.60 -16.75
C PRO A 2 2.21 -11.47 -15.94
N ILE A 3 2.15 -11.64 -14.63
CA ILE A 3 1.73 -10.56 -13.72
C ILE A 3 2.72 -9.41 -13.85
N HIS A 4 2.21 -8.18 -13.92
CA HIS A 4 3.03 -6.97 -13.97
C HIS A 4 2.42 -5.86 -13.11
N PHE A 5 3.25 -5.25 -12.26
CA PHE A 5 2.90 -4.13 -11.41
C PHE A 5 3.23 -2.79 -12.07
N TYR A 6 2.35 -1.81 -11.91
CA TYR A 6 2.64 -0.43 -12.25
C TYR A 6 1.89 0.54 -11.34
N VAL A 7 2.34 1.80 -11.33
CA VAL A 7 1.59 2.90 -10.74
C VAL A 7 1.05 3.75 -11.87
N ASP A 8 -0.25 4.04 -11.86
CA ASP A 8 -0.88 4.86 -12.89
C ASP A 8 -0.63 6.35 -12.59
N PRO A 9 0.08 7.09 -13.46
CA PRO A 9 0.26 8.54 -13.30
C PRO A 9 -1.06 9.31 -13.32
N ALA A 10 -2.14 8.79 -13.88
CA ALA A 10 -3.46 9.42 -13.86
C ALA A 10 -4.14 9.31 -12.48
N THR A 11 -3.73 8.35 -11.64
CA THR A 11 -4.13 8.28 -10.21
C THR A 11 -3.14 9.02 -9.29
N ASN A 12 -2.13 9.67 -9.90
CA ASN A 12 -1.12 10.52 -9.26
C ASN A 12 -1.53 12.00 -9.28
N TYR A 13 -2.76 12.31 -8.88
CA TYR A 13 -3.25 13.68 -8.92
C TYR A 13 -2.70 14.53 -7.77
N SER A 14 -2.56 15.84 -8.00
CA SER A 14 -2.25 16.79 -6.93
C SER A 14 -3.39 16.95 -5.93
N ASP A 15 -4.61 16.58 -6.31
CA ASP A 15 -5.81 16.54 -5.47
C ASP A 15 -5.73 15.40 -4.45
N PRO A 16 -5.65 15.69 -3.13
CA PRO A 16 -5.59 14.68 -2.07
C PRO A 16 -6.74 13.67 -2.10
N ASP A 17 -7.95 14.08 -2.50
CA ASP A 17 -9.12 13.20 -2.50
C ASP A 17 -9.07 12.19 -3.65
N ALA A 18 -8.40 12.53 -4.75
CA ALA A 18 -8.16 11.66 -5.90
C ALA A 18 -6.80 10.94 -5.85
N ARG A 19 -5.90 11.34 -4.95
CA ARG A 19 -4.51 10.84 -4.89
C ARG A 19 -4.43 9.51 -4.16
N MET A 20 -4.21 8.43 -4.91
CA MET A 20 -4.00 7.11 -4.33
C MET A 20 -2.51 6.81 -4.17
N ALA A 21 -1.83 7.52 -3.27
CA ALA A 21 -0.36 7.43 -3.07
C ALA A 21 0.14 6.00 -2.78
N TYR A 22 -0.74 5.16 -2.23
CA TYR A 22 -0.48 3.75 -1.91
C TYR A 22 -1.17 2.76 -2.86
N GLY A 23 -1.75 3.27 -3.96
CA GLY A 23 -2.36 2.48 -5.01
C GLY A 23 -1.33 1.77 -5.87
N LEU A 24 -1.57 0.49 -6.13
CA LEU A 24 -0.78 -0.38 -6.98
C LEU A 24 -1.69 -1.08 -7.98
N HIS A 25 -1.39 -0.96 -9.27
CA HIS A 25 -2.11 -1.68 -10.32
C HIS A 25 -1.41 -2.99 -10.62
N VAL A 26 -2.20 -4.06 -10.77
CA VAL A 26 -1.76 -5.41 -11.09
C VAL A 26 -2.40 -5.85 -12.39
N VAL A 27 -1.61 -5.92 -13.46
CA VAL A 27 -2.07 -6.58 -14.69
C VAL A 27 -1.99 -8.08 -14.49
N SER A 28 -3.09 -8.79 -14.72
CA SER A 28 -3.17 -10.22 -14.39
C SER A 28 -3.24 -11.13 -15.63
N PRO A 29 -2.73 -12.38 -15.55
CA PRO A 29 -2.94 -13.39 -16.58
C PRO A 29 -4.40 -13.81 -16.75
N TRP A 30 -5.27 -13.53 -15.77
CA TRP A 30 -6.66 -14.00 -15.74
C TRP A 30 -7.63 -13.02 -16.39
N GLY A 31 -7.12 -11.92 -16.93
CA GLY A 31 -7.90 -10.87 -17.56
C GLY A 31 -8.08 -9.66 -16.66
N GLY A 32 -7.99 -8.48 -17.26
CA GLY A 32 -8.16 -7.20 -16.58
C GLY A 32 -6.97 -6.74 -15.72
N THR A 33 -7.18 -5.59 -15.10
CA THR A 33 -6.25 -4.97 -14.15
C THR A 33 -6.95 -4.88 -12.81
N VAL A 34 -6.29 -5.34 -11.76
CA VAL A 34 -6.76 -5.17 -10.38
C VAL A 34 -6.06 -3.95 -9.80
N PHE A 35 -6.83 -3.03 -9.24
CA PHE A 35 -6.29 -1.92 -8.45
C PHE A 35 -6.31 -2.28 -6.96
N ILE A 36 -5.19 -2.05 -6.28
CA ILE A 36 -5.02 -2.41 -4.88
C ILE A 36 -4.44 -1.21 -4.14
N ASN A 37 -5.19 -0.67 -3.17
CA ASN A 37 -4.72 0.42 -2.32
C ASN A 37 -4.31 -0.13 -0.95
N LEU A 38 -3.03 0.00 -0.56
CA LEU A 38 -2.50 -0.66 0.64
C LEU A 38 -1.56 0.20 1.47
N PRO A 39 -1.74 0.32 2.80
CA PRO A 39 -2.93 0.00 3.58
C PRO A 39 -3.81 1.24 3.71
N GLU A 40 -5.10 1.15 3.35
CA GLU A 40 -6.03 2.25 3.62
C GLU A 40 -6.27 2.43 5.12
N HIS A 41 -6.26 1.34 5.90
CA HIS A 41 -6.32 1.38 7.36
C HIS A 41 -5.45 0.31 8.02
N LEU A 42 -4.20 0.67 8.33
CA LEU A 42 -3.34 -0.10 9.23
C LEU A 42 -3.30 0.58 10.60
N GLU A 43 -4.02 0.03 11.57
CA GLU A 43 -4.06 0.59 12.93
C GLU A 43 -2.98 -0.03 13.81
N TYR A 44 -2.31 0.79 14.63
CA TYR A 44 -1.44 0.26 15.69
C TYR A 44 -1.72 0.83 17.09
N MET A 45 -2.77 1.65 17.21
CA MET A 45 -3.34 2.13 18.48
C MET A 45 -4.88 2.22 18.37
N PRO A 46 -5.63 1.99 19.46
CA PRO A 46 -7.08 2.20 19.47
C PRO A 46 -7.43 3.66 19.11
N GLY A 47 -8.41 3.86 18.23
CA GLY A 47 -8.86 5.20 17.85
C GLY A 47 -8.08 5.81 16.67
N THR A 48 -7.88 5.03 15.61
CA THR A 48 -7.53 5.49 14.25
C THR A 48 -6.18 6.18 14.04
N ARG A 49 -5.17 5.93 14.88
CA ARG A 49 -3.77 6.25 14.52
C ARG A 49 -3.29 5.22 13.50
N GLY A 50 -3.63 5.47 12.24
CA GLY A 50 -3.26 4.66 11.09
C GLY A 50 -1.86 4.99 10.59
N ILE A 51 -1.16 4.01 10.00
CA ILE A 51 0.00 4.26 9.13
C ILE A 51 -0.52 4.33 7.69
N ALA A 52 0.03 5.26 6.90
CA ALA A 52 -0.23 5.39 5.48
C ALA A 52 -1.71 5.67 5.13
N ARG A 53 -2.31 6.66 5.81
CA ARG A 53 -3.70 7.04 5.53
C ARG A 53 -3.78 7.76 4.19
N HIS A 54 -4.87 7.54 3.45
CA HIS A 54 -5.17 8.24 2.19
C HIS A 54 -5.00 9.77 2.31
N HIS A 55 -5.49 10.35 3.40
CA HIS A 55 -5.42 11.79 3.65
C HIS A 55 -4.03 12.30 4.10
N ASP A 56 -2.99 11.45 4.21
CA ASP A 56 -1.66 11.88 4.68
C ASP A 56 -0.87 12.63 3.60
N GLU A 57 -1.50 12.96 2.45
CA GLU A 57 -0.99 13.80 1.35
C GLU A 57 0.41 13.43 0.82
N ARG A 58 0.80 12.16 0.92
CA ARG A 58 2.13 11.72 0.45
C ARG A 58 2.20 11.68 -1.08
N ASP A 59 3.41 11.83 -1.59
CA ASP A 59 3.71 11.46 -2.98
C ASP A 59 3.66 9.94 -3.15
N ILE A 60 3.57 9.44 -4.39
CA ILE A 60 3.64 8.00 -4.68
C ILE A 60 4.91 7.43 -4.05
N VAL A 61 4.72 6.40 -3.24
CA VAL A 61 5.83 5.75 -2.52
C VAL A 61 6.28 4.44 -3.18
N TRP A 62 5.46 3.87 -4.07
CA TRP A 62 5.77 2.60 -4.75
C TRP A 62 6.96 2.73 -5.70
N GLN A 63 7.96 1.89 -5.48
CA GLN A 63 9.10 1.68 -6.36
C GLN A 63 8.87 0.36 -7.10
N ILE A 64 8.80 0.43 -8.43
CA ILE A 64 8.64 -0.75 -9.30
C ILE A 64 10.02 -1.29 -9.67
N GLU A 65 10.21 -2.60 -9.53
CA GLU A 65 11.47 -3.29 -9.74
C GLU A 65 11.31 -4.46 -10.72
N GLY A 66 12.44 -4.98 -11.22
CA GLY A 66 12.45 -6.18 -12.07
C GLY A 66 11.64 -6.03 -13.36
N GLY A 67 11.46 -4.81 -13.87
CA GLY A 67 10.59 -4.55 -15.02
C GLY A 67 9.11 -4.76 -14.75
N GLY A 68 8.68 -4.67 -13.47
CA GLY A 68 7.30 -4.80 -13.03
C GLY A 68 6.95 -6.12 -12.35
N GLU A 69 7.92 -6.97 -12.03
CA GLU A 69 7.70 -8.24 -11.32
C GLU A 69 7.63 -8.08 -9.80
N SER A 70 8.14 -6.96 -9.28
CA SER A 70 8.01 -6.60 -7.87
C SER A 70 7.76 -5.11 -7.70
N ALA A 71 7.15 -4.76 -6.58
CA ALA A 71 6.97 -3.39 -6.14
C ALA A 71 7.19 -3.32 -4.63
N HIS A 72 7.72 -2.22 -4.13
CA HIS A 72 7.80 -2.00 -2.69
C HIS A 72 7.70 -0.54 -2.32
N TYR A 73 7.39 -0.27 -1.05
CA TYR A 73 7.61 1.05 -0.46
C TYR A 73 7.84 0.95 1.04
N GLU A 74 8.42 2.01 1.60
CA GLU A 74 8.58 2.20 3.04
C GLU A 74 8.09 3.60 3.45
N ALA A 75 7.46 3.69 4.60
CA ALA A 75 6.79 4.87 5.11
C ALA A 75 6.94 4.94 6.63
N GLU A 76 7.47 6.04 7.16
CA GLU A 76 7.39 6.34 8.60
C GLU A 76 5.97 6.78 8.97
N SER A 77 5.46 6.50 10.17
CA SER A 77 4.16 6.99 10.62
C SER A 77 4.20 8.50 10.92
N LEU A 78 3.22 9.26 10.41
CA LEU A 78 3.09 10.68 10.76
C LEU A 78 2.63 10.89 12.21
N SER A 79 1.86 9.94 12.75
CA SER A 79 1.25 10.07 14.08
C SER A 79 2.10 9.47 15.21
N GLU A 80 3.06 8.61 14.89
CA GLU A 80 4.09 8.13 15.83
C GLU A 80 5.47 8.04 15.12
N PRO A 81 6.26 9.12 15.14
CA PRO A 81 7.62 9.10 14.62
C PRO A 81 8.47 7.97 15.24
N GLY A 82 9.28 7.31 14.41
CA GLY A 82 10.06 6.11 14.77
C GLY A 82 9.32 4.78 14.58
N VAL A 83 8.06 4.80 14.13
CA VAL A 83 7.34 3.60 13.68
C VAL A 83 7.30 3.59 12.16
N PHE A 84 7.84 2.55 11.53
CA PHE A 84 7.91 2.40 10.08
C PHE A 84 7.02 1.27 9.60
N PHE A 85 6.39 1.48 8.46
CA PHE A 85 5.67 0.46 7.70
C PHE A 85 6.33 0.24 6.34
N ARG A 86 6.39 -1.02 5.94
CA ARG A 86 6.89 -1.43 4.63
C ARG A 86 5.91 -2.39 4.00
N ALA A 87 5.59 -2.16 2.73
CA ALA A 87 4.84 -3.08 1.89
C ALA A 87 5.71 -3.57 0.74
N GLU A 88 5.62 -4.85 0.44
CA GLU A 88 6.23 -5.47 -0.73
C GLU A 88 5.18 -6.27 -1.48
N ALA A 89 5.22 -6.21 -2.80
CA ALA A 89 4.41 -6.98 -3.72
C ALA A 89 5.36 -7.75 -4.67
N ARG A 90 5.10 -9.03 -4.86
CA ARG A 90 5.88 -9.88 -5.78
C ARG A 90 4.98 -10.78 -6.60
N ALA A 91 5.33 -10.93 -7.87
CA ALA A 91 4.70 -11.89 -8.76
C ALA A 91 5.32 -13.28 -8.55
N GLU A 92 4.48 -14.27 -8.24
CA GLU A 92 4.88 -15.67 -8.11
C GLU A 92 4.05 -16.53 -9.08
N GLY A 93 4.52 -16.62 -10.32
CA GLY A 93 3.82 -17.28 -11.41
C GLY A 93 2.48 -16.62 -11.68
N ALA A 94 1.41 -17.27 -11.23
CA ALA A 94 0.04 -16.81 -11.33
C ALA A 94 -0.52 -16.39 -9.94
N ARG A 95 0.30 -15.77 -9.09
CA ARG A 95 -0.14 -15.23 -7.80
C ARG A 95 0.56 -13.92 -7.52
N VAL A 96 -0.12 -13.04 -6.79
CA VAL A 96 0.51 -11.87 -6.17
C VAL A 96 0.69 -12.16 -4.69
N HIS A 97 1.93 -12.01 -4.22
CA HIS A 97 2.25 -12.09 -2.81
C HIS A 97 2.50 -10.70 -2.25
N PHE A 98 1.74 -10.35 -1.21
CA PHE A 98 1.96 -9.14 -0.42
C PHE A 98 2.60 -9.49 0.91
N LEU A 99 3.66 -8.78 1.26
CA LEU A 99 4.31 -8.83 2.56
C LEU A 99 4.24 -7.45 3.22
N PHE A 100 3.79 -7.44 4.47
CA PHE A 100 3.70 -6.23 5.28
C PHE A 100 4.60 -6.36 6.50
N SER A 101 5.38 -5.32 6.78
CA SER A 101 6.28 -5.27 7.92
C SER A 101 6.12 -3.97 8.68
N ILE A 102 6.14 -4.04 10.01
CA ILE A 102 6.17 -2.89 10.90
C ILE A 102 7.44 -2.95 11.73
N ARG A 103 8.20 -1.86 11.76
CA ARG A 103 9.39 -1.68 12.59
C ARG A 103 9.12 -0.59 13.60
N ASN A 104 9.14 -0.93 14.89
CA ASN A 104 9.00 0.04 15.98
C ASN A 104 10.37 0.32 16.59
N GLU A 105 10.92 1.50 16.34
CA GLU A 105 12.19 1.97 16.90
C GLU A 105 11.99 2.87 18.12
N THR A 106 10.75 3.00 18.58
CA THR A 106 10.41 3.78 19.78
C THR A 106 10.58 2.94 21.05
N ARG A 107 10.55 3.61 22.21
CA ARG A 107 10.44 2.95 23.52
C ARG A 107 9.00 2.57 23.88
N SER A 108 8.03 3.09 23.13
CA SER A 108 6.61 2.88 23.37
C SER A 108 6.15 1.55 22.79
N ARG A 109 5.28 0.85 23.51
CA ARG A 109 4.65 -0.36 23.01
C ARG A 109 3.52 0.00 22.03
N LEU A 110 3.50 -0.64 20.87
CA LEU A 110 2.33 -0.62 19.99
C LEU A 110 1.24 -1.49 20.63
N ALA A 111 0.15 -0.87 21.07
CA ALA A 111 -0.89 -1.55 21.85
C ALA A 111 -1.78 -2.48 21.01
N CYS A 112 -1.80 -2.27 19.70
CA CYS A 112 -2.56 -3.03 18.73
C CYS A 112 -1.76 -3.09 17.42
N ILE A 113 -1.99 -4.06 16.55
CA ILE A 113 -1.59 -4.02 15.13
C ILE A 113 -2.71 -4.71 14.36
N ARG A 114 -3.39 -3.99 13.46
CA ARG A 114 -4.52 -4.50 12.66
C ARG A 114 -4.41 -3.99 11.23
N ALA A 115 -4.23 -4.91 10.30
CA ALA A 115 -4.43 -4.62 8.88
C ALA A 115 -5.93 -4.76 8.58
N MET A 116 -6.57 -3.69 8.12
CA MET A 116 -7.91 -3.78 7.54
C MET A 116 -7.77 -3.83 6.02
N PHE A 117 -8.41 -4.84 5.42
CA PHE A 117 -8.55 -4.95 3.98
C PHE A 117 -9.88 -4.31 3.58
N CYS A 118 -9.82 -3.09 3.07
CA CYS A 118 -10.96 -2.49 2.40
C CYS A 118 -11.07 -3.07 1.00
N HIS A 119 -12.28 -3.50 0.66
CA HIS A 119 -12.63 -3.97 -0.66
C HIS A 119 -13.79 -3.10 -1.12
N ASP A 120 -13.56 -2.33 -2.17
CA ASP A 120 -14.65 -1.65 -2.86
C ASP A 120 -15.01 -2.49 -4.09
N TYR A 121 -16.21 -3.07 -4.07
CA TYR A 121 -16.75 -3.72 -5.27
C TYR A 121 -17.47 -2.64 -6.06
N GLY A 122 -16.77 -2.00 -6.99
CA GLY A 122 -17.46 -1.28 -8.07
C GLY A 122 -18.25 -2.28 -8.88
N GLU A 123 -19.59 -2.14 -8.94
CA GLU A 123 -20.40 -2.85 -9.93
C GLU A 123 -19.86 -2.49 -11.32
N MET A 124 -19.31 -3.49 -12.03
CA MET A 124 -19.04 -3.40 -13.48
C MET A 124 -20.32 -3.58 -14.27
#